data_AF-B7QEI0-F1
#
_entry.id   AF-B7QEI0-F1
#
_cell.length_a   1.000
_cell.length_b   1.000
_cell.length_c   1.000
_cell.angle_alpha   90.00
_cell.angle_beta   90.00
_cell.angle_gamma   90.00
#
_symmetry.space_group_name_H-M   'P 1'
#
loop_
_entity.id
_entity.type
_entity.pdbx_description
1 polymer ?
#
loop_
_entity_poly.entity_id
_entity_poly.type
_entity_poly.pdbx_seq_one_letter_code
_entity_poly.pdbx_strand_id
1 'polypeptide(L)'
;MLQEMTEKANCALTKSVQGTSVVPPSAQFLELCTPLMSRDDRGVILKRVDVLVQQTNLHYLASEQFRGLVADLTRKVGADGANVYVHLKTLTDELRAYREKRPKPKGTTAPSASTSGDAAADRSGGAAANETTTDNGGTTSANGEEVAEDSGTAASNEGDVKDLKRQKQIRQLEKHLRKLHRAIKKLRKKEVDWDSEDDINSPYIMEDRYKKKFVKVWWKLCELQGRRPLTGREDEKKFRYSAKEVFTDVGQELQARRKREELRLALLYLEDEEEVPKDPAEADPELRARLDENGKLFSSRMDEVRHRDCATPFPAHATV
;
A
#
# COMPACT_ATOMS: atom_id res chain seq x y z
N MET A 1 34.04 19.58 -9.39
CA MET A 1 33.62 18.36 -8.66
C MET A 1 32.31 17.74 -9.13
N LEU A 2 31.17 18.45 -9.23
CA LEU A 2 29.92 17.85 -9.77
C LEU A 2 29.87 17.77 -11.31
N GLN A 3 30.64 18.60 -12.02
CA GLN A 3 30.83 18.50 -13.47
C GLN A 3 31.80 17.36 -13.87
N GLU A 4 32.82 17.10 -13.05
CA GLU A 4 33.86 16.08 -13.29
C GLU A 4 33.37 14.64 -13.14
N MET A 5 32.31 14.39 -12.36
CA MET A 5 31.76 13.04 -12.20
C MET A 5 30.77 12.68 -13.32
N THR A 6 29.99 13.66 -13.81
CA THR A 6 29.21 13.54 -15.06
C THR A 6 30.09 13.44 -16.29
N GLU A 7 31.25 14.12 -16.31
CA GLU A 7 32.25 13.94 -17.35
C GLU A 7 32.86 12.54 -17.36
N LYS A 8 33.03 11.88 -16.20
CA LYS A 8 33.49 10.48 -16.17
C LYS A 8 32.47 9.48 -16.73
N ALA A 9 31.18 9.74 -16.56
CA ALA A 9 30.11 8.95 -17.18
C ALA A 9 30.01 9.21 -18.70
N ASN A 10 30.16 10.48 -19.13
CA ASN A 10 30.19 10.85 -20.54
C ASN A 10 31.48 10.42 -21.25
N CYS A 11 32.63 10.37 -20.55
CA CYS A 11 33.92 9.96 -21.10
C CYS A 11 34.03 8.44 -21.30
N ALA A 12 33.23 7.64 -20.57
CA ALA A 12 33.09 6.21 -20.83
C ALA A 12 32.25 5.93 -22.10
N LEU A 13 31.40 6.87 -22.50
CA LEU A 13 30.56 6.83 -23.70
C LEU A 13 31.23 7.39 -24.97
N THR A 14 32.36 8.09 -24.86
CA THR A 14 33.07 8.71 -26.00
C THR A 14 34.33 7.98 -26.45
N LYS A 15 34.70 6.84 -25.84
CA LYS A 15 35.77 5.97 -26.35
C LYS A 15 35.27 4.97 -27.40
N SER A 16 34.48 5.45 -28.35
CA SER A 16 34.40 4.91 -29.70
C SER A 16 33.59 5.89 -30.54
N VAL A 17 34.17 6.33 -31.65
CA VAL A 17 33.61 7.24 -32.65
C VAL A 17 33.78 8.74 -32.34
N GLN A 18 34.62 9.33 -33.21
CA GLN A 18 35.08 10.70 -33.34
C GLN A 18 34.01 11.79 -33.11
N GLY A 19 34.40 12.81 -32.32
CA GLY A 19 34.35 14.20 -32.76
C GLY A 19 32.99 14.80 -33.14
N THR A 20 32.01 14.80 -32.24
CA THR A 20 30.94 15.82 -32.20
C THR A 20 30.55 16.04 -30.74
N SER A 21 30.32 17.28 -30.33
CA SER A 21 29.78 17.61 -29.00
C SER A 21 28.31 17.16 -28.96
N VAL A 22 28.09 15.88 -28.66
CA VAL A 22 26.75 15.31 -28.56
C VAL A 22 26.21 15.67 -27.19
N VAL A 23 25.38 16.72 -27.15
CA VAL A 23 24.50 17.00 -26.01
C VAL A 23 23.75 15.70 -25.66
N PRO A 24 23.69 15.28 -24.39
CA PRO A 24 23.02 14.04 -24.01
C PRO A 24 21.60 14.03 -24.60
N PRO A 25 21.13 12.95 -25.26
CA PRO A 25 19.81 12.91 -25.87
C PRO A 25 18.67 13.31 -24.92
N SER A 26 18.82 13.03 -23.62
CA SER A 26 17.92 13.45 -22.56
C SER A 26 17.84 14.97 -22.36
N ALA A 27 18.92 15.71 -22.58
CA ALA A 27 18.94 17.18 -22.46
C ALA A 27 18.17 17.85 -23.61
N GLN A 28 18.24 17.32 -24.83
CA GLN A 28 17.46 17.82 -25.98
C GLN A 28 15.95 17.68 -25.75
N PHE A 29 15.51 16.55 -25.17
CA PHE A 29 14.11 16.32 -24.81
C PHE A 29 13.62 17.30 -23.72
N LEU A 30 14.44 17.50 -22.68
CA LEU A 30 14.06 18.39 -21.57
C LEU A 30 14.04 19.87 -21.97
N GLU A 31 14.90 20.31 -22.89
CA GLU A 31 14.85 21.67 -23.45
C GLU A 31 13.53 21.93 -24.19
N LEU A 32 13.02 20.94 -24.94
CA LEU A 32 11.73 21.04 -25.64
C LEU A 32 10.53 20.97 -24.69
N CYS A 33 10.64 20.26 -23.58
CA CYS A 33 9.59 20.20 -22.56
C CYS A 33 9.53 21.47 -21.69
N THR A 34 10.67 22.13 -21.45
CA THR A 34 10.79 23.31 -20.58
C THR A 34 9.81 24.47 -20.86
N PRO A 35 9.55 24.88 -22.12
CA PRO A 35 8.59 25.94 -22.43
C PRO A 35 7.12 25.47 -22.38
N LEU A 36 6.85 24.17 -22.39
CA LEU A 36 5.50 23.60 -22.39
C LEU A 36 4.99 23.24 -20.97
N MET A 37 5.86 23.34 -19.98
CA MET A 37 5.55 23.06 -18.57
C MET A 37 5.11 24.32 -17.83
N SER A 38 4.25 24.16 -16.82
CA SER A 38 3.91 25.24 -15.89
C SER A 38 5.16 25.72 -15.13
N ARG A 39 5.22 27.03 -14.86
CA ARG A 39 6.38 27.68 -14.19
C ARG A 39 6.68 27.08 -12.82
N ASP A 40 5.65 26.66 -12.09
CA ASP A 40 5.77 26.11 -10.74
C ASP A 40 6.32 24.67 -10.76
N ASP A 41 5.91 23.86 -11.73
CA ASP A 41 6.29 22.44 -11.83
C ASP A 41 7.70 22.23 -12.41
N ARG A 42 8.19 23.19 -13.21
CA ARG A 42 9.45 23.10 -13.94
C ARG A 42 10.65 22.80 -13.03
N GLY A 43 10.74 23.48 -11.89
CA GLY A 43 11.87 23.32 -10.97
C GLY A 43 11.89 21.96 -10.27
N VAL A 44 10.72 21.44 -9.92
CA VAL A 44 10.57 20.15 -9.24
C VAL A 44 10.88 19.01 -10.21
N ILE A 45 10.31 19.07 -11.40
CA ILE A 45 10.44 18.02 -12.42
C ILE A 45 11.88 17.91 -12.94
N LEU A 46 12.58 19.02 -13.17
CA LEU A 46 13.97 18.95 -13.66
C LEU A 46 14.91 18.35 -12.61
N LYS A 47 14.75 18.74 -11.34
CA LYS A 47 15.49 18.12 -10.22
C LYS A 47 15.19 16.62 -10.12
N ARG A 48 13.91 16.27 -10.28
CA ARG A 48 13.40 14.90 -10.23
C ARG A 48 13.99 14.01 -11.33
N VAL A 49 14.01 14.50 -12.57
CA VAL A 49 14.59 13.77 -13.71
C VAL A 49 16.10 13.63 -13.55
N ASP A 50 16.80 14.66 -13.10
CA ASP A 50 18.25 14.60 -12.83
C ASP A 50 18.60 13.53 -11.78
N VAL A 51 17.88 13.51 -10.65
CA VAL A 51 18.05 12.49 -9.62
C VAL A 51 17.77 11.08 -10.15
N LEU A 52 16.75 10.90 -10.99
CA LEU A 52 16.46 9.60 -11.60
C LEU A 52 17.56 9.16 -12.57
N VAL A 53 18.05 10.05 -13.43
CA VAL A 53 19.15 9.76 -14.36
C VAL A 53 20.41 9.36 -13.59
N GLN A 54 20.70 10.01 -12.45
CA GLN A 54 21.84 9.63 -11.59
C GLN A 54 21.65 8.26 -10.90
N GLN A 55 20.42 7.81 -10.71
CA GLN A 55 20.09 6.54 -10.06
C GLN A 55 19.93 5.36 -11.05
N THR A 56 19.77 5.63 -12.34
CA THR A 56 19.59 4.62 -13.39
C THR A 56 20.91 3.92 -13.73
N ASN A 57 20.82 2.62 -14.09
CA ASN A 57 21.98 1.83 -14.54
C ASN A 57 22.70 2.53 -15.71
N LEU A 58 24.01 2.68 -15.59
CA LEU A 58 24.85 3.35 -16.60
C LEU A 58 24.76 2.65 -17.97
N HIS A 59 24.68 1.31 -18.00
CA HIS A 59 24.53 0.54 -19.24
C HIS A 59 23.22 0.80 -19.97
N TYR A 60 22.13 1.08 -19.23
CA TYR A 60 20.85 1.39 -19.84
C TYR A 60 20.86 2.79 -20.46
N LEU A 61 21.45 3.78 -19.78
CA LEU A 61 21.61 5.14 -20.30
C LEU A 61 22.49 5.18 -21.57
N ALA A 62 23.45 4.26 -21.70
CA ALA A 62 24.28 4.09 -22.88
C ALA A 62 23.61 3.27 -24.01
N SER A 63 22.48 2.63 -23.74
CA SER A 63 21.83 1.72 -24.68
C SER A 63 21.12 2.46 -25.83
N GLU A 64 21.01 1.79 -26.98
CA GLU A 64 20.18 2.28 -28.09
C GLU A 64 18.70 2.31 -27.74
N GLN A 65 18.25 1.50 -26.77
CA GLN A 65 16.86 1.47 -26.31
C GLN A 65 16.48 2.80 -25.64
N PHE A 66 17.34 3.33 -24.78
CA PHE A 66 17.12 4.62 -24.14
C PHE A 66 17.16 5.78 -25.15
N ARG A 67 18.13 5.74 -26.09
CA ARG A 67 18.20 6.74 -27.16
C ARG A 67 16.97 6.73 -28.06
N GLY A 68 16.49 5.55 -28.43
CA GLY A 68 15.26 5.37 -29.22
C GLY A 68 14.03 5.89 -28.49
N LEU A 69 13.88 5.58 -27.20
CA LEU A 69 12.77 6.06 -26.38
C LEU A 69 12.74 7.58 -26.29
N VAL A 70 13.88 8.22 -26.00
CA VAL A 70 13.96 9.68 -25.89
C VAL A 70 13.67 10.35 -27.24
N ALA A 71 14.13 9.79 -28.35
CA ALA A 71 13.81 10.27 -29.69
C ALA A 71 12.31 10.16 -30.01
N ASP A 72 11.68 9.04 -29.66
CA ASP A 72 10.25 8.83 -29.83
C ASP A 72 9.39 9.76 -28.97
N LEU A 73 9.79 9.97 -27.70
CA LEU A 73 9.11 10.92 -26.81
C LEU A 73 9.28 12.36 -27.30
N THR A 74 10.45 12.73 -27.82
CA THR A 74 10.71 14.04 -28.42
C THR A 74 9.78 14.32 -29.59
N ARG A 75 9.61 13.33 -30.47
CA ARG A 75 8.67 13.43 -31.60
C ARG A 75 7.21 13.56 -31.13
N LYS A 76 6.82 12.81 -30.10
CA LYS A 76 5.45 12.84 -29.54
C LYS A 76 5.14 14.16 -28.85
N VAL A 77 6.07 14.72 -28.08
CA VAL A 77 5.91 16.05 -27.46
C VAL A 77 5.76 17.16 -28.51
N GLY A 78 6.46 17.05 -29.64
CA GLY A 78 6.30 17.99 -30.76
C GLY A 78 4.94 17.90 -31.47
N ALA A 79 4.28 16.74 -31.44
CA ALA A 79 2.95 16.55 -32.03
C ALA A 79 1.81 16.86 -31.03
N ASP A 80 1.95 16.40 -29.78
CA ASP A 80 0.93 16.46 -28.73
C ASP A 80 1.39 17.28 -27.52
N GLY A 81 1.65 18.57 -27.74
CA GLY A 81 2.11 19.51 -26.71
C GLY A 81 1.17 19.67 -25.50
N ALA A 82 -0.11 19.29 -25.63
CA ALA A 82 -1.08 19.28 -24.53
C ALA A 82 -0.84 18.15 -23.51
N ASN A 83 -0.19 17.06 -23.93
CA ASN A 83 0.02 15.85 -23.11
C ASN A 83 1.48 15.69 -22.64
N VAL A 84 2.24 16.79 -22.55
CA VAL A 84 3.66 16.80 -22.16
C VAL A 84 3.91 16.06 -20.85
N TYR A 85 3.03 16.22 -19.86
CA TYR A 85 3.16 15.54 -18.56
C TYR A 85 3.02 14.01 -18.67
N VAL A 86 2.27 13.49 -19.65
CA VAL A 86 2.16 12.05 -19.90
C VAL A 86 3.47 11.52 -20.46
N HIS A 87 4.06 12.21 -21.43
CA HIS A 87 5.35 11.83 -22.03
C HIS A 87 6.50 11.90 -21.02
N LEU A 88 6.50 12.95 -20.20
CA LEU A 88 7.43 13.11 -19.08
C LEU A 88 7.27 11.99 -18.05
N LYS A 89 6.03 11.59 -17.73
CA LYS A 89 5.76 10.45 -16.85
C LYS A 89 6.30 9.15 -17.46
N THR A 90 6.09 8.90 -18.74
CA THR A 90 6.64 7.71 -19.44
C THR A 90 8.17 7.66 -19.35
N LEU A 91 8.85 8.79 -19.56
CA LEU A 91 10.32 8.87 -19.38
C LEU A 91 10.72 8.55 -17.93
N THR A 92 10.03 9.15 -16.97
CA THR A 92 10.30 9.01 -15.53
C THR A 92 10.09 7.56 -15.06
N ASP A 93 9.02 6.91 -15.51
CA ASP A 93 8.69 5.51 -15.18
C ASP A 93 9.73 4.54 -15.75
N GLU A 94 10.18 4.79 -16.99
CA GLU A 94 11.21 3.95 -17.62
C GLU A 94 12.57 4.08 -16.90
N LEU A 95 13.00 5.31 -16.59
CA LEU A 95 14.22 5.54 -15.81
C LEU A 95 14.16 4.84 -14.43
N ARG A 96 12.97 4.78 -13.83
CA ARG A 96 12.71 4.11 -12.56
C ARG A 96 12.79 2.58 -12.68
N ALA A 97 12.36 2.01 -13.79
CA ALA A 97 12.42 0.56 -14.04
C ALA A 97 13.87 0.04 -14.07
N TYR A 98 14.80 0.87 -14.56
CA TYR A 98 16.22 0.57 -14.65
C TYR A 98 17.05 1.21 -13.52
N ARG A 99 16.43 1.56 -12.39
CA ARG A 99 17.13 2.10 -11.21
C ARG A 99 18.01 1.05 -10.54
N GLU A 100 19.29 1.36 -10.32
CA GLU A 100 20.15 0.56 -9.46
C GLU A 100 19.64 0.64 -8.02
N LYS A 101 19.21 -0.49 -7.44
CA LYS A 101 18.82 -0.54 -6.02
C LYS A 101 20.07 -0.27 -5.17
N ARG A 102 20.36 0.99 -4.80
CA ARG A 102 21.43 1.25 -3.83
C ARG A 102 21.11 0.53 -2.52
N PRO A 103 22.09 -0.17 -1.90
CA PRO A 103 21.93 -0.67 -0.55
C PRO A 103 21.77 0.51 0.42
N LYS A 104 20.82 0.40 1.36
CA LYS A 104 20.61 1.38 2.44
C LYS A 104 21.94 1.64 3.16
N PRO A 105 22.30 2.89 3.50
CA PRO A 105 23.41 3.15 4.41
C PRO A 105 23.07 2.52 5.77
N LYS A 106 23.79 1.44 6.12
CA LYS A 106 23.75 0.86 7.45
C LYS A 106 24.47 1.83 8.37
N GLY A 107 23.74 2.38 9.34
CA GLY A 107 24.34 3.04 10.50
C GLY A 107 25.35 2.10 11.18
N THR A 108 26.47 2.68 11.57
CA THR A 108 27.64 2.10 12.21
C THR A 108 27.31 1.09 13.31
N THR A 109 27.74 -0.17 13.14
CA THR A 109 28.42 -1.00 14.14
C THR A 109 29.02 -2.23 13.44
N ALA A 110 30.30 -2.49 13.66
CA ALA A 110 31.08 -3.64 13.19
C ALA A 110 31.84 -4.24 14.39
N PRO A 111 32.43 -5.46 14.34
CA PRO A 111 32.13 -6.63 13.49
C PRO A 111 32.19 -8.01 14.23
N SER A 112 32.00 -9.07 13.42
CA SER A 112 32.40 -10.49 13.57
C SER A 112 31.31 -11.45 14.09
N ALA A 113 31.05 -12.63 13.52
CA ALA A 113 31.82 -13.47 12.60
C ALA A 113 30.93 -14.24 11.59
N SER A 114 31.57 -14.63 10.50
CA SER A 114 31.15 -15.42 9.34
C SER A 114 30.87 -16.90 9.61
N THR A 115 29.94 -17.51 8.87
CA THR A 115 30.19 -18.75 8.10
C THR A 115 29.20 -18.89 6.93
N SER A 116 29.78 -19.36 5.82
CA SER A 116 29.31 -19.67 4.47
C SER A 116 28.26 -20.79 4.35
N GLY A 117 27.59 -20.86 3.19
CA GLY A 117 26.96 -22.09 2.70
C GLY A 117 25.90 -21.87 1.62
N ASP A 118 26.16 -22.42 0.44
CA ASP A 118 25.53 -22.24 -0.87
C ASP A 118 24.08 -22.70 -1.09
N ALA A 119 23.53 -22.11 -2.17
CA ALA A 119 22.72 -22.67 -3.26
C ALA A 119 21.38 -23.41 -3.00
N ALA A 120 20.41 -23.00 -3.83
CA ALA A 120 19.12 -23.61 -4.07
C ALA A 120 19.17 -24.62 -5.25
N ALA A 121 18.44 -25.73 -5.11
CA ALA A 121 17.72 -26.55 -6.10
C ALA A 121 17.35 -27.86 -5.34
N ASP A 122 16.21 -28.53 -5.48
CA ASP A 122 15.35 -28.76 -6.62
C ASP A 122 13.97 -29.34 -6.17
N ARG A 123 13.02 -29.28 -7.10
CA ARG A 123 11.75 -30.02 -7.37
C ARG A 123 11.47 -31.32 -6.58
N SER A 124 10.26 -31.90 -6.45
CA SER A 124 8.89 -31.75 -6.99
C SER A 124 8.02 -32.90 -6.45
N GLY A 125 6.69 -32.72 -6.38
CA GLY A 125 5.63 -33.75 -6.55
C GLY A 125 5.52 -34.84 -5.45
N GLY A 126 4.39 -35.46 -5.13
CA GLY A 126 2.99 -35.48 -5.57
C GLY A 126 2.19 -36.16 -4.44
N ALA A 127 0.92 -35.83 -4.23
CA ALA A 127 -0.25 -36.58 -4.71
C ALA A 127 -0.79 -37.66 -3.73
N ALA A 128 -2.13 -37.78 -3.72
CA ALA A 128 -3.02 -38.80 -3.14
C ALA A 128 -3.25 -38.75 -1.61
N ALA A 129 -4.43 -38.36 -1.11
CA ALA A 129 -5.77 -38.98 -1.17
C ALA A 129 -5.96 -40.09 -0.15
N ASN A 130 -6.92 -39.93 0.78
CA ASN A 130 -8.14 -40.74 0.79
C ASN A 130 -9.21 -40.16 1.75
N GLU A 131 -10.46 -40.26 1.29
CA GLU A 131 -11.72 -40.15 2.04
C GLU A 131 -11.80 -41.31 3.07
N THR A 132 -12.59 -41.30 4.15
CA THR A 132 -14.06 -41.45 4.14
C THR A 132 -14.58 -41.52 5.59
N THR A 133 -15.79 -40.99 5.74
CA THR A 133 -16.78 -41.03 6.84
C THR A 133 -16.86 -42.28 7.73
N THR A 134 -17.33 -42.12 8.98
CA THR A 134 -18.65 -42.59 9.44
C THR A 134 -18.98 -42.16 10.88
N ASP A 135 -20.28 -42.14 11.13
CA ASP A 135 -21.08 -41.65 12.25
C ASP A 135 -21.35 -42.75 13.31
N ASN A 136 -21.42 -42.39 14.61
CA ASN A 136 -22.55 -42.67 15.53
C ASN A 136 -22.19 -42.53 17.04
N GLY A 137 -23.00 -41.72 17.74
CA GLY A 137 -23.87 -42.11 18.86
C GLY A 137 -23.31 -42.49 20.25
N GLY A 138 -23.78 -41.77 21.28
CA GLY A 138 -24.41 -42.40 22.47
C GLY A 138 -23.70 -42.39 23.84
N THR A 139 -24.09 -41.45 24.70
CA THR A 139 -24.37 -41.52 26.17
C THR A 139 -23.75 -42.61 27.06
N THR A 140 -23.12 -42.24 28.18
CA THR A 140 -23.53 -42.57 29.58
C THR A 140 -22.53 -42.02 30.62
N SER A 141 -23.01 -41.89 31.86
CA SER A 141 -22.40 -41.25 33.02
C SER A 141 -21.96 -42.27 34.08
N ALA A 142 -21.00 -41.86 34.90
CA ALA A 142 -20.73 -42.24 36.31
C ALA A 142 -19.89 -43.48 36.68
N ASN A 143 -18.76 -43.15 37.37
CA ASN A 143 -18.11 -43.72 38.56
C ASN A 143 -17.76 -45.21 38.73
N GLY A 144 -16.51 -45.45 39.14
CA GLY A 144 -16.05 -46.65 39.85
C GLY A 144 -14.52 -46.67 40.03
N GLU A 145 -14.09 -46.69 41.28
CA GLU A 145 -12.73 -46.50 41.84
C GLU A 145 -11.70 -47.61 41.54
N GLU A 146 -10.43 -47.18 41.47
CA GLU A 146 -9.13 -47.79 41.87
C GLU A 146 -8.74 -49.22 41.46
N VAL A 147 -7.55 -49.37 40.80
CA VAL A 147 -6.33 -50.02 41.33
C VAL A 147 -5.07 -49.51 40.58
N ALA A 148 -3.98 -49.28 41.31
CA ALA A 148 -2.58 -49.08 40.86
C ALA A 148 -2.07 -50.26 39.98
N GLU A 149 -1.01 -50.24 39.16
CA GLU A 149 0.29 -49.58 39.22
C GLU A 149 1.00 -49.81 37.84
N ASP A 150 2.00 -48.97 37.53
CA ASP A 150 3.15 -49.20 36.64
C ASP A 150 3.10 -49.03 35.09
N SER A 151 4.09 -48.22 34.66
CA SER A 151 4.73 -48.04 33.34
C SER A 151 3.89 -47.59 32.12
N GLY A 152 4.06 -46.31 31.74
CA GLY A 152 3.51 -45.76 30.48
C GLY A 152 3.79 -44.27 30.24
N THR A 153 4.87 -43.71 30.80
CA THR A 153 5.24 -42.29 30.60
C THR A 153 5.89 -42.08 29.24
N ALA A 154 5.09 -41.98 28.18
CA ALA A 154 5.57 -41.53 26.86
C ALA A 154 4.56 -40.73 26.05
N ALA A 155 3.24 -40.89 26.28
CA ALA A 155 2.21 -40.24 25.46
C ALA A 155 1.83 -38.81 25.91
N SER A 156 2.00 -38.48 27.20
CA SER A 156 1.65 -37.17 27.77
C SER A 156 2.61 -36.03 27.39
N ASN A 157 3.87 -36.35 27.08
CA ASN A 157 4.88 -35.33 26.73
C ASN A 157 4.71 -34.75 25.32
N GLU A 158 4.09 -35.47 24.37
CA GLU A 158 4.02 -35.02 22.98
C GLU A 158 2.96 -33.92 22.78
N GLY A 159 1.84 -34.02 23.50
CA GLY A 159 0.76 -33.02 23.51
C GLY A 159 1.21 -31.71 24.16
N ASP A 160 1.82 -31.79 25.34
CA ASP A 160 2.35 -30.62 26.05
C ASP A 160 3.42 -29.88 25.24
N VAL A 161 4.29 -30.59 24.53
CA VAL A 161 5.31 -29.97 23.66
C VAL A 161 4.68 -29.27 22.45
N LYS A 162 3.61 -29.83 21.86
CA LYS A 162 2.87 -29.21 20.74
C LYS A 162 2.12 -27.95 21.21
N ASP A 163 1.53 -27.98 22.39
CA ASP A 163 0.84 -26.83 22.98
C ASP A 163 1.80 -25.71 23.39
N LEU A 164 2.96 -26.04 23.96
CA LEU A 164 4.03 -25.07 24.23
C LEU A 164 4.54 -24.40 22.95
N LYS A 165 4.64 -25.14 21.83
CA LYS A 165 5.01 -24.59 20.50
C LYS A 165 3.93 -23.66 19.97
N ARG A 166 2.66 -24.05 20.05
CA ARG A 166 1.50 -23.21 19.69
C ARG A 166 1.47 -21.92 20.51
N GLN A 167 1.69 -22.00 21.82
CA GLN A 167 1.74 -20.86 22.73
C GLN A 167 2.94 -19.92 22.45
N LYS A 168 4.08 -20.46 22.02
CA LYS A 168 5.21 -19.66 21.54
C LYS A 168 4.87 -18.91 20.25
N GLN A 169 4.20 -19.55 19.30
CA GLN A 169 3.76 -18.93 18.04
C GLN A 169 2.75 -17.79 18.29
N ILE A 170 1.77 -17.99 19.18
CA ILE A 170 0.82 -16.95 19.60
C ILE A 170 1.57 -15.72 20.13
N ARG A 171 2.52 -15.91 21.07
CA ARG A 171 3.33 -14.80 21.61
C ARG A 171 4.15 -14.07 20.55
N GLN A 172 4.68 -14.79 19.56
CA GLN A 172 5.43 -14.18 18.46
C GLN A 172 4.51 -13.35 17.55
N LEU A 173 3.33 -13.86 17.21
CA LEU A 173 2.33 -13.16 16.40
C LEU A 173 1.81 -11.91 17.11
N GLU A 174 1.52 -11.99 18.42
CA GLU A 174 1.14 -10.82 19.23
C GLU A 174 2.24 -9.75 19.26
N LYS A 175 3.50 -10.16 19.40
CA LYS A 175 4.65 -9.24 19.32
C LYS A 175 4.76 -8.60 17.94
N HIS A 176 4.47 -9.36 16.87
CA HIS A 176 4.46 -8.84 15.51
C HIS A 176 3.30 -7.85 15.29
N LEU A 177 2.11 -8.16 15.78
CA LEU A 177 0.93 -7.28 15.81
C LEU A 177 1.25 -5.93 16.47
N ARG A 178 1.92 -5.93 17.63
CA ARG A 178 2.37 -4.70 18.30
C ARG A 178 3.35 -3.88 17.45
N LYS A 179 4.28 -4.54 16.73
CA LYS A 179 5.21 -3.85 15.83
C LYS A 179 4.49 -3.23 14.63
N LEU A 180 3.56 -3.96 14.01
CA LEU A 180 2.74 -3.46 12.92
C LEU A 180 1.89 -2.27 13.35
N HIS A 181 1.24 -2.36 14.52
CA HIS A 181 0.46 -1.27 15.08
C HIS A 181 1.30 0.00 15.30
N ARG A 182 2.49 -0.13 15.89
CA ARG A 182 3.42 1.00 16.05
C ARG A 182 3.85 1.60 14.71
N ALA A 183 4.09 0.77 13.70
CA ALA A 183 4.44 1.25 12.36
C ALA A 183 3.27 2.01 11.71
N ILE A 184 2.04 1.50 11.82
CA ILE A 184 0.82 2.18 11.34
C ILE A 184 0.65 3.53 12.05
N LYS A 185 0.79 3.59 13.38
CA LYS A 185 0.71 4.84 14.14
C LYS A 185 1.75 5.87 13.70
N LYS A 186 2.98 5.43 13.41
CA LYS A 186 4.05 6.30 12.88
C LYS A 186 3.76 6.81 11.47
N LEU A 187 3.22 5.95 10.59
CA LEU A 187 2.89 6.34 9.22
C LEU A 187 1.69 7.28 9.16
N ARG A 188 0.69 7.10 10.02
CA ARG A 188 -0.46 8.00 10.17
C ARG A 188 -0.05 9.43 10.56
N LYS A 189 0.94 9.57 11.44
CA LYS A 189 1.45 10.88 11.88
C LYS A 189 2.43 11.50 10.90
N LYS A 190 2.86 10.77 9.87
CA LYS A 190 3.86 11.24 8.92
C LYS A 190 3.16 11.97 7.78
N GLU A 191 3.52 13.22 7.57
CA GLU A 191 3.02 14.04 6.47
C GLU A 191 3.39 13.42 5.11
N VAL A 192 2.45 13.51 4.17
CA VAL A 192 2.64 13.06 2.80
C VAL A 192 3.28 14.19 2.01
N ASP A 193 4.49 13.94 1.56
CA ASP A 193 5.21 14.82 0.65
C ASP A 193 4.79 14.51 -0.79
N TRP A 194 4.16 15.48 -1.45
CA TRP A 194 3.66 15.35 -2.82
C TRP A 194 4.79 15.37 -3.86
N ASP A 195 5.94 15.94 -3.51
CA ASP A 195 7.11 16.01 -4.39
C ASP A 195 8.01 14.77 -4.23
N SER A 196 7.60 13.83 -3.37
CA SER A 196 8.40 12.66 -3.05
C SER A 196 8.57 11.75 -4.25
N GLU A 197 9.80 11.33 -4.46
CA GLU A 197 10.18 10.45 -5.53
C GLU A 197 9.66 9.01 -5.40
N ASP A 198 9.18 8.64 -4.22
CA ASP A 198 8.90 7.27 -3.85
C ASP A 198 7.41 7.05 -3.53
N ASP A 199 6.52 7.41 -4.46
CA ASP A 199 5.05 7.22 -4.35
C ASP A 199 4.66 5.82 -3.88
N ILE A 200 5.36 4.79 -4.36
CA ILE A 200 5.13 3.38 -4.04
C ILE A 200 5.38 3.09 -2.54
N ASN A 201 6.22 3.89 -1.91
CA ASN A 201 6.56 3.83 -0.48
C ASN A 201 6.09 5.08 0.28
N SER A 202 5.16 5.86 -0.30
CA SER A 202 4.52 6.99 0.36
C SER A 202 3.92 6.55 1.72
N PRO A 203 3.93 7.42 2.75
CA PRO A 203 3.39 7.08 4.07
C PRO A 203 1.99 6.47 4.02
N TYR A 204 1.11 7.01 3.17
CA TYR A 204 -0.26 6.55 2.95
C TYR A 204 -0.33 5.12 2.37
N ILE A 205 0.43 4.84 1.32
CA ILE A 205 0.46 3.52 0.67
C ILE A 205 1.06 2.47 1.60
N MET A 206 2.11 2.84 2.33
CA MET A 206 2.72 1.95 3.30
C MET A 206 1.77 1.65 4.46
N GLU A 207 1.00 2.63 4.94
CA GLU A 207 0.00 2.43 5.99
C GLU A 207 -1.01 1.35 5.60
N ASP A 208 -1.60 1.42 4.39
CA ASP A 208 -2.52 0.41 3.88
C ASP A 208 -1.88 -0.99 3.79
N ARG A 209 -0.64 -1.08 3.26
CA ARG A 209 0.09 -2.36 3.21
C ARG A 209 0.31 -2.95 4.60
N TYR A 210 0.62 -2.12 5.60
CA TYR A 210 0.79 -2.57 6.98
C TYR A 210 -0.56 -2.95 7.62
N LYS A 211 -1.66 -2.24 7.36
CA LYS A 211 -3.02 -2.62 7.78
C LYS A 211 -3.43 -3.98 7.21
N LYS A 212 -3.21 -4.22 5.92
CA LYS A 212 -3.48 -5.52 5.27
C LYS A 212 -2.66 -6.64 5.90
N LYS A 213 -1.36 -6.39 6.17
CA LYS A 213 -0.51 -7.36 6.89
C LYS A 213 -1.01 -7.61 8.32
N PHE A 214 -1.46 -6.57 9.02
CA PHE A 214 -2.01 -6.67 10.37
C PHE A 214 -3.23 -7.59 10.40
N VAL A 215 -4.17 -7.41 9.49
CA VAL A 215 -5.36 -8.28 9.38
C VAL A 215 -4.97 -9.73 9.11
N LYS A 216 -4.03 -9.98 8.18
CA LYS A 216 -3.54 -11.35 7.91
C LYS A 216 -2.95 -12.03 9.15
N VAL A 217 -2.15 -11.30 9.93
CA VAL A 217 -1.55 -11.80 11.17
C VAL A 217 -2.61 -12.03 12.24
N TRP A 218 -3.59 -11.14 12.35
CA TRP A 218 -4.72 -11.28 13.27
C TRP A 218 -5.60 -12.49 12.94
N TRP A 219 -5.93 -12.72 11.67
CA TRP A 219 -6.63 -13.95 11.23
C TRP A 219 -5.87 -15.20 11.65
N LYS A 220 -4.55 -15.24 11.42
CA LYS A 220 -3.73 -16.38 11.82
C LYS A 220 -3.70 -16.58 13.33
N LEU A 221 -3.73 -15.49 14.10
CA LEU A 221 -3.84 -15.53 15.56
C LEU A 221 -5.18 -16.12 16.00
N CYS A 222 -6.30 -15.72 15.39
CA CYS A 222 -7.62 -16.27 15.69
C CYS A 222 -7.71 -17.77 15.40
N GLU A 223 -7.16 -18.22 14.27
CA GLU A 223 -7.05 -19.64 13.90
C GLU A 223 -6.24 -20.42 14.94
N LEU A 224 -5.06 -19.89 15.32
CA LEU A 224 -4.22 -20.46 16.37
C LEU A 224 -4.77 -20.29 17.78
N GLN A 225 -5.91 -19.63 17.98
CA GLN A 225 -6.60 -19.56 19.27
C GLN A 225 -7.92 -20.34 19.26
N GLY A 226 -8.35 -20.87 18.11
CA GLY A 226 -9.63 -21.56 17.95
C GLY A 226 -10.84 -20.62 18.03
N ARG A 227 -10.64 -19.30 17.82
CA ARG A 227 -11.70 -18.28 17.91
C ARG A 227 -12.18 -17.89 16.51
N ARG A 228 -13.47 -17.57 16.38
CA ARG A 228 -13.98 -16.93 15.16
C ARG A 228 -13.37 -15.53 15.04
N PRO A 229 -12.99 -15.07 13.83
CA PRO A 229 -12.46 -13.74 13.61
C PRO A 229 -13.59 -12.69 13.62
N LEU A 230 -14.33 -12.61 14.73
CA LEU A 230 -15.32 -11.58 14.97
C LEU A 230 -14.63 -10.40 15.64
N THR A 231 -14.80 -9.21 15.07
CA THR A 231 -14.25 -7.97 15.61
C THR A 231 -15.24 -7.21 16.47
N GLY A 232 -16.50 -7.66 16.53
CA GLY A 232 -17.56 -7.01 17.29
C GLY A 232 -18.09 -5.75 16.59
N ARG A 233 -17.81 -5.60 15.29
CA ARG A 233 -18.32 -4.49 14.50
C ARG A 233 -19.83 -4.58 14.38
N GLU A 234 -20.46 -3.42 14.26
CA GLU A 234 -21.92 -3.35 14.11
C GLU A 234 -22.40 -4.12 12.87
N ASP A 235 -21.57 -4.21 11.83
CA ASP A 235 -21.89 -4.91 10.59
C ASP A 235 -21.99 -6.44 10.72
N GLU A 236 -21.35 -7.03 11.74
CA GLU A 236 -21.34 -8.47 12.02
C GLU A 236 -22.66 -8.97 12.67
N LYS A 237 -23.53 -8.08 13.15
CA LYS A 237 -24.81 -8.45 13.80
C LYS A 237 -25.84 -8.93 12.76
N LYS A 238 -26.49 -10.08 13.02
CA LYS A 238 -27.55 -10.63 12.16
C LYS A 238 -28.91 -10.01 12.48
N PHE A 239 -29.68 -9.68 11.45
CA PHE A 239 -31.09 -9.28 11.54
C PHE A 239 -31.98 -10.29 10.80
N ARG A 240 -33.25 -10.46 11.21
CA ARG A 240 -34.25 -11.40 10.64
C ARG A 240 -35.55 -10.68 10.37
N TYR A 241 -36.05 -10.53 9.13
CA TYR A 241 -37.41 -9.98 8.86
C TYR A 241 -37.96 -10.22 7.40
N SER A 242 -39.25 -9.88 7.16
CA SER A 242 -40.19 -10.19 6.02
C SER A 242 -40.56 -9.06 5.01
N ALA A 243 -40.75 -9.39 3.74
CA ALA A 243 -40.46 -8.66 2.49
C ALA A 243 -40.57 -7.11 2.27
N LYS A 244 -41.58 -6.31 2.69
CA LYS A 244 -41.73 -4.91 2.14
C LYS A 244 -41.55 -3.77 3.14
N GLU A 245 -42.34 -3.71 4.21
CA GLU A 245 -42.13 -2.74 5.29
C GLU A 245 -40.75 -2.91 5.90
N VAL A 246 -40.34 -4.16 6.00
CA VAL A 246 -38.99 -4.56 6.40
C VAL A 246 -37.93 -4.11 5.42
N PHE A 247 -38.17 -4.03 4.12
CA PHE A 247 -37.15 -3.51 3.21
C PHE A 247 -36.84 -2.05 3.54
N THR A 248 -37.88 -1.26 3.84
CA THR A 248 -37.73 0.13 4.30
C THR A 248 -37.06 0.19 5.67
N ASP A 249 -37.58 -0.57 6.64
CA ASP A 249 -37.08 -0.55 8.02
C ASP A 249 -35.65 -1.08 8.13
N VAL A 250 -35.35 -2.20 7.48
CA VAL A 250 -33.99 -2.76 7.38
C VAL A 250 -33.10 -1.87 6.53
N GLY A 251 -33.62 -1.24 5.48
CA GLY A 251 -32.86 -0.26 4.70
C GLY A 251 -32.39 0.92 5.54
N GLN A 252 -33.31 1.50 6.32
CA GLN A 252 -33.03 2.56 7.28
C GLN A 252 -32.07 2.09 8.38
N GLU A 253 -32.32 0.92 8.97
CA GLU A 253 -31.46 0.35 10.02
C GLU A 253 -30.05 0.04 9.49
N LEU A 254 -29.91 -0.52 8.28
CA LEU A 254 -28.62 -0.74 7.63
C LEU A 254 -27.89 0.59 7.38
N GLN A 255 -28.60 1.62 6.93
CA GLN A 255 -28.01 2.94 6.71
C GLN A 255 -27.55 3.56 8.05
N ALA A 256 -28.39 3.51 9.08
CA ALA A 256 -28.08 3.99 10.42
C ALA A 256 -26.87 3.24 11.02
N ARG A 257 -26.83 1.92 10.86
CA ARG A 257 -25.74 1.06 11.30
C ARG A 257 -24.42 1.39 10.60
N ARG A 258 -24.45 1.61 9.28
CA ARG A 258 -23.26 2.03 8.50
C ARG A 258 -22.76 3.41 8.94
N LYS A 259 -23.65 4.39 9.09
CA LYS A 259 -23.31 5.73 9.59
C LYS A 259 -22.69 5.68 11.00
N ARG A 260 -23.26 4.85 11.88
CA ARG A 260 -22.74 4.67 13.24
C ARG A 260 -21.36 4.03 13.25
N GLU A 261 -21.15 2.98 12.44
CA GLU A 261 -19.84 2.33 12.30
C GLU A 261 -18.79 3.28 11.72
N GLU A 262 -19.15 4.04 10.68
CA GLU A 262 -18.28 5.06 10.09
C GLU A 262 -17.86 6.10 11.11
N LEU A 263 -18.81 6.66 11.88
CA LEU A 263 -18.52 7.62 12.94
C LEU A 263 -17.62 7.00 14.02
N ARG A 264 -17.92 5.78 14.47
CA ARG A 264 -17.12 5.06 15.47
C ARG A 264 -15.68 4.86 14.99
N LEU A 265 -15.50 4.45 13.73
CA LEU A 265 -14.18 4.25 13.14
C LEU A 265 -13.44 5.57 12.92
N ALA A 266 -14.15 6.66 12.61
CA ALA A 266 -13.58 7.99 12.46
C ALA A 266 -13.07 8.52 13.82
N LEU A 267 -13.84 8.35 14.89
CA LEU A 267 -13.46 8.77 16.24
C LEU A 267 -12.21 8.05 16.76
N LEU A 268 -11.95 6.80 16.34
CA LEU A 268 -10.71 6.06 16.68
C LEU A 268 -9.43 6.81 16.23
N TYR A 269 -9.52 7.69 15.23
CA TYR A 269 -8.37 8.53 14.84
C TYR A 269 -8.11 9.70 15.79
N LEU A 270 -9.12 10.09 16.58
CA LEU A 270 -9.10 11.23 17.49
C LEU A 270 -8.87 10.81 18.96
N GLU A 271 -8.97 9.53 19.28
CA GLU A 271 -8.80 8.97 20.65
C GLU A 271 -7.42 9.23 21.30
N ASP A 272 -6.43 9.74 20.57
CA ASP A 272 -5.13 10.14 21.12
C ASP A 272 -5.19 11.54 21.83
N GLU A 273 -6.28 12.30 21.68
CA GLU A 273 -6.47 13.63 22.29
C GLU A 273 -7.36 13.51 23.55
N GLU A 274 -6.85 13.94 24.72
CA GLU A 274 -7.58 13.85 26.01
C GLU A 274 -8.83 14.75 26.05
N GLU A 275 -8.88 15.79 25.21
CA GLU A 275 -10.01 16.69 25.05
C GLU A 275 -10.34 16.85 23.57
N VAL A 276 -11.63 16.80 23.21
CA VAL A 276 -12.08 17.09 21.85
C VAL A 276 -11.76 18.56 21.57
N PRO A 277 -10.87 18.89 20.61
CA PRO A 277 -10.54 20.28 20.32
C PRO A 277 -11.81 21.04 19.93
N LYS A 278 -12.01 22.21 20.52
CA LYS A 278 -13.11 23.10 20.12
C LYS A 278 -12.90 23.57 18.68
N ASP A 279 -13.99 23.64 17.94
CA ASP A 279 -13.95 24.11 16.56
C ASP A 279 -13.48 25.58 16.53
N PRO A 280 -12.35 25.90 15.86
CA PRO A 280 -11.84 27.26 15.78
C PRO A 280 -12.83 28.23 15.12
N ALA A 281 -13.75 27.74 14.27
CA ALA A 281 -14.77 28.57 13.64
C ALA A 281 -15.90 28.99 14.61
N GLU A 282 -15.97 28.42 15.82
CA GLU A 282 -16.85 28.94 16.88
C GLU A 282 -16.32 30.25 17.47
N ALA A 283 -14.99 30.41 17.53
CA ALA A 283 -14.34 31.59 18.09
C ALA A 283 -14.07 32.68 17.05
N ASP A 284 -13.84 32.30 15.79
CA ASP A 284 -13.50 33.23 14.69
C ASP A 284 -14.69 33.44 13.72
N PRO A 285 -15.35 34.62 13.75
CA PRO A 285 -16.48 34.92 12.88
C PRO A 285 -16.09 35.10 11.40
N GLU A 286 -14.85 35.51 11.09
CA GLU A 286 -14.40 35.61 9.69
C GLU A 286 -14.23 34.21 9.09
N LEU A 287 -13.61 33.30 9.86
CA LEU A 287 -13.49 31.90 9.47
C LEU A 287 -14.86 31.26 9.28
N ARG A 288 -15.81 31.51 10.20
CA ARG A 288 -17.19 31.03 10.09
C ARG A 288 -17.88 31.52 8.82
N ALA A 289 -17.79 32.81 8.52
CA ALA A 289 -18.37 33.38 7.31
C ALA A 289 -17.79 32.74 6.03
N ARG A 290 -16.47 32.51 5.99
CA ARG A 290 -15.83 31.80 4.86
C ARG A 290 -16.31 30.35 4.74
N LEU A 291 -16.52 29.65 5.86
CA LEU A 291 -17.05 28.28 5.85
C LEU A 291 -18.50 28.23 5.36
N ASP A 292 -19.33 29.22 5.72
CA ASP A 292 -20.71 29.34 5.23
C ASP A 292 -20.76 29.57 3.71
N GLU A 293 -19.87 30.42 3.18
CA GLU A 293 -19.71 30.62 1.73
C GLU A 293 -19.23 29.35 1.02
N ASN A 294 -18.24 28.67 1.59
CA ASN A 294 -17.75 27.39 1.08
C ASN A 294 -18.86 26.32 1.07
N GLY A 295 -19.73 26.32 2.08
CA GLY A 295 -20.88 25.42 2.16
C GLY A 295 -21.88 25.66 1.03
N LYS A 296 -22.22 26.93 0.74
CA LYS A 296 -23.09 27.29 -0.40
C LYS A 296 -22.47 26.86 -1.74
N LEU A 297 -21.17 27.12 -1.91
CA LEU A 297 -20.43 26.74 -3.11
C LEU A 297 -20.41 25.21 -3.29
N PHE A 298 -20.19 24.46 -2.21
CA PHE A 298 -20.21 23.00 -2.22
C PHE A 298 -21.58 22.47 -2.67
N SER A 299 -22.68 22.94 -2.07
CA SER A 299 -24.03 22.53 -2.45
C SER A 299 -24.32 22.82 -3.93
N SER A 300 -23.99 24.01 -4.40
CA SER A 300 -24.17 24.39 -5.82
C SER A 300 -23.40 23.46 -6.76
N ARG A 301 -22.13 23.15 -6.45
CA ARG A 301 -21.31 22.24 -7.27
C ARG A 301 -21.81 20.80 -7.23
N MET A 302 -22.26 20.32 -6.07
CA MET A 302 -22.83 18.97 -5.94
C MET A 302 -24.11 18.82 -6.75
N ASP A 303 -24.96 19.85 -6.76
CA ASP A 303 -26.16 19.88 -7.57
C ASP A 303 -25.81 19.95 -9.06
N GLU A 304 -24.84 20.78 -9.45
CA GLU A 304 -24.36 20.86 -10.85
C GLU A 304 -23.91 19.49 -11.38
N VAL A 305 -23.08 18.75 -10.62
CA VAL A 305 -22.62 17.42 -11.00
C VAL A 305 -23.79 16.44 -11.12
N ARG A 306 -24.74 16.46 -10.16
CA ARG A 306 -25.94 15.61 -10.22
C ARG A 306 -26.76 15.89 -11.48
N HIS A 307 -26.99 17.16 -11.80
CA HIS A 307 -27.76 17.54 -12.99
C HIS A 307 -27.03 17.14 -14.27
N ARG A 308 -25.71 17.34 -14.33
CA ARG A 308 -24.89 16.93 -15.49
C ARG A 308 -25.00 15.42 -15.74
N ASP A 309 -24.85 14.61 -14.70
CA ASP A 309 -24.85 13.15 -14.83
C ASP A 309 -26.28 12.60 -15.06
N CYS A 310 -27.33 13.29 -14.59
CA CYS A 310 -28.71 12.98 -14.95
C CYS A 310 -29.08 13.39 -16.39
N ALA A 311 -28.43 14.43 -16.93
CA ALA A 311 -28.70 14.94 -18.27
C ALA A 311 -27.98 14.18 -19.38
N THR A 312 -26.96 13.37 -19.06
CA THR A 312 -26.32 12.49 -20.05
C THR A 312 -27.21 11.27 -20.31
N PRO A 313 -27.75 11.10 -21.54
CA PRO A 313 -28.50 9.90 -21.88
C PRO A 313 -27.58 8.68 -21.76
N PHE A 314 -28.04 7.61 -21.11
CA PHE A 314 -27.36 6.33 -21.17
C PHE A 314 -27.20 5.93 -22.65
N PRO A 315 -25.98 5.57 -23.12
CA PRO A 315 -25.82 5.11 -24.48
C PRO A 315 -26.71 3.88 -24.64
N ALA A 316 -27.72 3.97 -25.53
CA ALA A 316 -28.55 2.84 -25.90
C ALA A 316 -27.59 1.75 -26.38
N HIS A 317 -27.51 0.65 -25.61
CA HIS A 317 -26.71 -0.50 -25.98
C HIS A 317 -27.10 -0.88 -27.42
N ALA A 318 -26.11 -0.85 -28.32
CA ALA A 318 -26.28 -1.30 -29.68
C ALA A 318 -26.89 -2.71 -29.63
N THR A 319 -28.11 -2.82 -30.18
CA THR A 319 -28.76 -4.10 -30.44
C THR A 319 -27.80 -4.98 -31.22
N VAL A 320 -27.50 -6.14 -30.63
CA VAL A 320 -26.74 -7.25 -31.23
C VAL A 320 -27.47 -7.79 -32.45
#